data_AF-A0AAV6JFC2-F1
#
_entry.id   AF-A0AAV6JFC2-F1
#
_cell.length_a   1.000
_cell.length_b   1.000
_cell.length_c   1.000
_cell.angle_alpha   90.00
_cell.angle_beta   90.00
_cell.angle_gamma   90.00
#
_symmetry.space_group_name_H-M   'P 1'
#
loop_
_entity.id
_entity.type
_entity.pdbx_description
1 polymer ?
#
loop_
_entity_poly.entity_id
_entity_poly.type
_entity_poly.pdbx_seq_one_letter_code
_entity_poly.pdbx_strand_id
1 'polypeptide(L)'
;MMDGLASWWTQTMKVLEREEVRRRRRVTERRGEKVAGDIDIEMTSGNAFVNASPVAAPAAAGNDHEHDVEAGGVAGLAPQEVEFVDPFDIANTKNASIESLKRWRQAALVLNASRRFRYTLDLGKEEETEQRRRMIRAHAQVIRAALLFKLAGQRAIVLGSTVAPPTPCGDYEIALEELASMTRDQNNSALQEYGGAKGVADLLKTNLDTGITGDDSELANRRNAFGSNTYPVKKGRTFLRFLWEAWQDLTLIILMIAAIASLALGIKTEGLEEGWYDGGSIAFAVLLVIVVTATSDYRQSLQFQNLNEEKRNIHLEVVRGGRREKISIYDIVVGDVIPLKIGDQVPADGILISGHSLAIDESSMTGESKIVRKDQKGPFLMSGCKVADGSATILVTAVGINTEWGLLMASISEDNGEETPLQVRLNGVATFVGIVGLSVALFVLAVLFARYFSGHSKNADGTVQFVRGKTSLGDAVDGAVKIITIAVTIVVVAVPEGLPLAVTLTLAYSMRKMMADKALACA
;
A
#
# COMPACT_ATOMS: atom_id res chain seq x y z
N MET A 1 20.98 -7.33 38.86
CA MET A 1 20.47 -6.28 37.95
C MET A 1 19.52 -6.87 36.89
N MET A 2 19.80 -8.07 36.35
CA MET A 2 18.87 -8.80 35.45
C MET A 2 17.55 -9.22 36.12
N ASP A 3 17.56 -9.64 37.39
CA ASP A 3 16.33 -10.00 38.12
C ASP A 3 15.38 -8.83 38.35
N GLY A 4 15.94 -7.61 38.48
CA GLY A 4 15.16 -6.38 38.64
C GLY A 4 14.44 -5.98 37.36
N LEU A 5 15.07 -6.20 36.19
CA LEU A 5 14.48 -5.93 34.88
C LEU A 5 13.42 -6.99 34.52
N ALA A 6 13.66 -8.27 34.82
CA ALA A 6 12.68 -9.33 34.62
C ALA A 6 11.43 -9.13 35.51
N SER A 7 11.63 -8.72 36.76
CA SER A 7 10.57 -8.33 37.70
C SER A 7 9.80 -7.10 37.21
N TRP A 8 10.49 -6.05 36.74
CA TRP A 8 9.85 -4.85 36.24
C TRP A 8 9.01 -5.12 34.98
N TRP A 9 9.52 -5.95 34.06
CA TRP A 9 8.84 -6.34 32.82
C TRP A 9 7.61 -7.23 33.07
N THR A 10 7.70 -8.17 34.01
CA THR A 10 6.54 -8.97 34.43
C THR A 10 5.49 -8.16 35.19
N GLN A 11 5.91 -7.16 35.97
CA GLN A 11 5.00 -6.25 36.67
C GLN A 11 4.26 -5.32 35.68
N THR A 12 4.95 -4.76 34.67
CA THR A 12 4.31 -3.91 33.65
C THR A 12 3.37 -4.69 32.75
N MET A 13 3.72 -5.92 32.34
CA MET A 13 2.82 -6.80 31.58
C MET A 13 1.53 -7.12 32.36
N LYS A 14 1.63 -7.41 33.67
CA LYS A 14 0.46 -7.66 34.54
C LYS A 14 -0.43 -6.42 34.75
N VAL A 15 0.11 -5.21 34.61
CA VAL A 15 -0.67 -3.96 34.70
C VAL A 15 -1.41 -3.72 33.39
N LEU A 16 -0.74 -3.89 32.25
CA LEU A 16 -1.33 -3.79 30.92
C LEU A 16 -2.45 -4.81 30.70
N GLU A 17 -2.25 -6.06 31.08
CA GLU A 17 -3.29 -7.11 30.97
C GLU A 17 -4.52 -6.78 31.83
N ARG A 18 -4.32 -6.21 33.02
CA ARG A 18 -5.43 -5.75 33.88
C ARG A 18 -6.18 -4.55 33.32
N GLU A 19 -5.49 -3.61 32.65
CA GLU A 19 -6.15 -2.51 31.96
C GLU A 19 -6.93 -2.96 30.73
N GLU A 20 -6.39 -3.91 29.97
CA GLU A 20 -7.03 -4.48 28.79
C GLU A 20 -8.34 -5.21 29.17
N VAL A 21 -8.31 -5.99 30.27
CA VAL A 21 -9.49 -6.64 30.83
C VAL A 21 -10.52 -5.62 31.33
N ARG A 22 -10.09 -4.53 31.99
CA ARG A 22 -10.99 -3.43 32.38
C ARG A 22 -11.58 -2.68 31.19
N ARG A 23 -10.83 -2.52 30.09
CA ARG A 23 -11.34 -1.93 28.84
C ARG A 23 -12.38 -2.84 28.19
N ARG A 24 -12.12 -4.14 28.09
CA ARG A 24 -13.09 -5.11 27.56
C ARG A 24 -14.38 -5.10 28.36
N ARG A 25 -14.30 -5.05 29.70
CA ARG A 25 -15.48 -4.96 30.57
C ARG A 25 -16.32 -3.70 30.33
N ARG A 26 -15.68 -2.54 30.19
CA ARG A 26 -16.35 -1.26 29.86
C ARG A 26 -16.98 -1.24 28.47
N VAL A 27 -16.37 -1.92 27.50
CA VAL A 27 -16.94 -2.02 26.14
C VAL A 27 -18.16 -2.95 26.14
N THR A 28 -18.14 -4.04 26.90
CA THR A 28 -19.32 -4.92 27.07
C THR A 28 -20.45 -4.24 27.84
N GLU A 29 -20.16 -3.46 28.88
CA GLU A 29 -21.17 -2.66 29.61
C GLU A 29 -21.83 -1.62 28.70
N ARG A 30 -21.06 -0.83 27.95
CA ARG A 30 -21.62 0.17 27.02
C ARG A 30 -22.42 -0.45 25.88
N ARG A 31 -22.12 -1.69 25.49
CA ARG A 31 -22.87 -2.42 24.46
C ARG A 31 -24.19 -2.96 25.02
N GLY A 32 -24.21 -3.39 26.28
CA GLY A 32 -25.46 -3.76 26.98
C GLY A 32 -26.37 -2.56 27.22
N GLU A 33 -25.81 -1.41 27.59
CA GLU A 33 -26.57 -0.17 27.86
C GLU A 33 -27.14 0.45 26.58
N LYS A 34 -26.41 0.38 25.45
CA LYS A 34 -26.96 0.77 24.13
C LYS A 34 -28.08 -0.15 23.64
N VAL A 35 -27.96 -1.47 23.84
CA VAL A 35 -29.02 -2.41 23.44
C VAL A 35 -30.27 -2.25 24.30
N ALA A 36 -30.13 -1.94 25.59
CA ALA A 36 -31.28 -1.61 26.44
C ALA A 36 -31.95 -0.27 26.03
N GLY A 37 -31.16 0.76 25.74
CA GLY A 37 -31.67 2.05 25.28
C GLY A 37 -32.35 2.00 23.90
N ASP A 38 -31.84 1.18 22.97
CA ASP A 38 -32.45 1.02 21.65
C ASP A 38 -33.78 0.24 21.72
N ILE A 39 -33.93 -0.69 22.67
CA ILE A 39 -35.20 -1.42 22.91
C ILE A 39 -36.27 -0.49 23.53
N ASP A 40 -35.87 0.43 24.41
CA ASP A 40 -36.80 1.39 25.04
C ASP A 40 -37.28 2.47 24.05
N ILE A 41 -36.46 2.85 23.06
CA ILE A 41 -36.81 3.81 22.01
C ILE A 41 -37.76 3.19 20.96
N GLU A 42 -37.63 1.89 20.67
CA GLU A 42 -38.51 1.20 19.71
C GLU A 42 -39.93 1.00 20.26
N MET A 43 -40.10 0.86 21.59
CA MET A 43 -41.43 0.76 22.21
C MET A 43 -42.18 2.10 22.29
N THR A 44 -41.50 3.25 22.20
CA THR A 44 -42.14 4.58 22.28
C THR A 44 -42.44 5.22 20.92
N SER A 45 -41.88 4.69 19.82
CA SER A 45 -42.08 5.22 18.46
C SER A 45 -43.31 4.67 17.72
N GLY A 46 -44.05 3.73 18.30
CA GLY A 46 -45.18 3.05 17.62
C GLY A 46 -46.48 3.86 17.48
N ASN A 47 -46.53 5.13 17.90
CA ASN A 47 -47.81 5.84 18.06
C ASN A 47 -47.81 7.31 17.60
N ALA A 48 -47.24 7.62 16.44
CA ALA A 48 -47.40 8.94 15.82
C ALA A 48 -47.19 8.91 14.29
N PHE A 49 -48.23 8.58 13.53
CA PHE A 49 -48.25 8.81 12.08
C PHE A 49 -49.66 9.19 11.61
N VAL A 50 -50.05 10.46 11.77
CA VAL A 50 -51.20 11.06 11.07
C VAL A 50 -50.93 12.56 10.79
N ASN A 51 -51.07 12.93 9.52
CA ASN A 51 -51.25 14.27 8.93
C ASN A 51 -50.04 15.20 8.76
N ALA A 52 -49.65 15.47 7.49
CA ALA A 52 -50.13 16.66 6.77
C ALA A 52 -49.55 16.75 5.34
N SER A 53 -50.41 17.12 4.38
CA SER A 53 -50.11 17.44 2.97
C SER A 53 -49.82 18.95 2.76
N PRO A 54 -49.32 19.38 1.58
CA PRO A 54 -48.53 20.61 1.40
C PRO A 54 -49.32 21.78 0.78
N VAL A 55 -48.86 23.03 0.96
CA VAL A 55 -49.36 24.21 0.23
C VAL A 55 -48.23 25.19 -0.16
N ALA A 56 -48.44 25.74 -1.35
CA ALA A 56 -47.69 26.64 -2.22
C ALA A 56 -47.19 28.01 -1.67
N ALA A 57 -46.27 28.60 -2.45
CA ALA A 57 -45.79 29.98 -2.43
C ALA A 57 -46.90 31.03 -2.69
N PRO A 58 -46.66 32.33 -2.44
CA PRO A 58 -46.27 33.22 -3.56
C PRO A 58 -45.34 34.40 -3.19
N ALA A 59 -45.08 35.22 -4.21
CA ALA A 59 -44.06 36.24 -4.38
C ALA A 59 -44.39 37.67 -3.89
N ALA A 60 -43.33 38.51 -3.89
CA ALA A 60 -43.25 39.90 -4.37
C ALA A 60 -43.06 41.08 -3.39
N ALA A 61 -42.03 41.88 -3.72
CA ALA A 61 -41.93 43.35 -3.75
C ALA A 61 -41.46 44.18 -2.52
N GLY A 62 -40.56 45.14 -2.80
CA GLY A 62 -40.30 46.37 -2.02
C GLY A 62 -38.84 46.54 -1.54
N ASN A 63 -37.86 46.95 -2.36
CA ASN A 63 -37.36 48.33 -2.59
C ASN A 63 -36.63 48.97 -1.38
N ASP A 64 -35.32 49.24 -1.52
CA ASP A 64 -34.74 50.60 -1.60
C ASP A 64 -33.20 50.63 -1.45
N HIS A 65 -32.56 51.30 -2.42
CA HIS A 65 -31.39 52.23 -2.36
C HIS A 65 -30.10 51.83 -1.57
N GLU A 66 -28.86 52.03 -2.02
CA GLU A 66 -28.28 53.07 -2.90
C GLU A 66 -26.80 52.72 -3.26
N HIS A 67 -26.38 53.17 -4.45
CA HIS A 67 -25.01 53.54 -4.91
C HIS A 67 -23.93 52.49 -5.27
N ASP A 68 -24.06 51.95 -6.49
CA ASP A 68 -23.20 52.15 -7.69
C ASP A 68 -21.78 52.75 -7.51
N VAL A 69 -20.70 52.02 -7.87
CA VAL A 69 -20.02 51.90 -9.20
C VAL A 69 -18.90 52.92 -9.38
N GLU A 70 -17.66 52.42 -9.56
CA GLU A 70 -16.85 52.87 -10.69
C GLU A 70 -15.82 51.81 -11.10
N ALA A 71 -15.81 51.56 -12.41
CA ALA A 71 -14.94 50.63 -13.12
C ALA A 71 -13.86 51.40 -13.88
N GLY A 72 -12.72 50.74 -14.12
CA GLY A 72 -11.67 51.17 -15.05
C GLY A 72 -10.32 50.68 -14.55
N GLY A 73 -9.39 50.14 -15.32
CA GLY A 73 -9.25 49.96 -16.76
C GLY A 73 -7.85 49.37 -16.97
N VAL A 74 -7.67 48.56 -18.01
CA VAL A 74 -6.41 47.87 -18.32
C VAL A 74 -5.36 48.88 -18.80
N ALA A 75 -4.16 48.84 -18.21
CA ALA A 75 -2.95 49.39 -18.82
C ALA A 75 -1.74 48.53 -18.43
N GLY A 76 -1.07 47.97 -19.45
CA GLY A 76 0.20 47.25 -19.27
C GLY A 76 1.32 48.22 -18.87
N LEU A 77 2.15 47.78 -17.93
CA LEU A 77 3.42 48.42 -17.61
C LEU A 77 4.51 47.35 -17.51
N ALA A 78 5.60 47.58 -18.24
CA ALA A 78 6.83 46.80 -18.19
C ALA A 78 7.43 46.76 -16.78
N PRO A 79 8.23 45.74 -16.42
CA PRO A 79 8.85 45.69 -15.10
C PRO A 79 9.91 46.79 -15.00
N GLN A 80 9.67 47.79 -14.15
CA GLN A 80 10.68 48.75 -13.70
C GLN A 80 11.65 48.04 -12.75
N GLU A 81 12.93 48.08 -13.06
CA GLU A 81 14.02 47.81 -12.11
C GLU A 81 13.95 48.86 -10.99
N VAL A 82 13.74 48.42 -9.76
CA VAL A 82 13.80 49.28 -8.58
C VAL A 82 15.10 48.97 -7.84
N GLU A 83 15.94 50.00 -7.72
CA GLU A 83 17.19 50.02 -6.94
C GLU A 83 16.98 49.58 -5.48
N PHE A 84 17.88 48.74 -4.99
CA PHE A 84 17.88 48.17 -3.64
C PHE A 84 18.31 49.21 -2.59
N VAL A 85 17.39 49.58 -1.69
CA VAL A 85 17.72 50.24 -0.42
C VAL A 85 16.97 49.53 0.72
N ASP A 86 17.75 49.10 1.70
CA ASP A 86 17.40 48.54 3.02
C ASP A 86 16.66 47.16 3.08
N PRO A 87 17.28 46.09 3.62
CA PRO A 87 16.66 44.77 3.81
C PRO A 87 15.42 44.71 4.71
N PHE A 88 15.06 45.82 5.36
CA PHE A 88 13.98 45.90 6.33
C PHE A 88 12.75 46.68 5.86
N ASP A 89 12.78 47.31 4.68
CA ASP A 89 11.69 48.19 4.25
C ASP A 89 10.63 47.44 3.41
N ILE A 90 9.61 46.92 4.09
CA ILE A 90 8.42 46.34 3.44
C ILE A 90 7.31 47.38 3.50
N ALA A 91 7.21 48.23 2.47
CA ALA A 91 6.21 49.30 2.41
C ALA A 91 4.75 48.79 2.47
N ASN A 92 4.49 47.54 2.07
CA ASN A 92 3.15 46.94 2.18
C ASN A 92 3.20 45.40 2.27
N THR A 93 2.75 44.82 3.39
CA THR A 93 2.90 43.38 3.67
C THR A 93 1.94 42.48 2.90
N LYS A 94 0.89 43.03 2.27
CA LYS A 94 -0.08 42.26 1.48
C LYS A 94 0.37 41.94 0.05
N ASN A 95 1.25 42.76 -0.54
CA ASN A 95 1.69 42.63 -1.94
C ASN A 95 3.21 42.46 -2.09
N ALA A 96 3.91 42.05 -1.02
CA ALA A 96 5.35 41.83 -1.04
C ALA A 96 5.72 40.56 -1.83
N SER A 97 6.85 40.60 -2.55
CA SER A 97 7.32 39.43 -3.31
C SER A 97 7.74 38.27 -2.39
N ILE A 98 7.52 37.04 -2.84
CA ILE A 98 7.82 35.82 -2.06
C ILE A 98 9.29 35.78 -1.61
N GLU A 99 10.21 36.24 -2.46
CA GLU A 99 11.64 36.27 -2.15
C GLU A 99 12.01 37.28 -1.06
N SER A 100 11.38 38.45 -1.02
CA SER A 100 11.63 39.46 0.02
C SER A 100 11.12 39.00 1.38
N LEU A 101 9.96 38.32 1.43
CA LEU A 101 9.45 37.68 2.64
C LEU A 101 10.33 36.53 3.15
N LYS A 102 10.93 35.73 2.25
CA LYS A 102 11.89 34.66 2.62
C LYS A 102 13.17 35.23 3.23
N ARG A 103 13.75 36.27 2.62
CA ARG A 103 14.96 36.94 3.14
C ARG A 103 14.71 37.60 4.49
N TRP A 104 13.57 38.26 4.66
CA TRP A 104 13.19 38.89 5.92
C TRP A 104 12.99 37.86 7.06
N ARG A 105 12.40 36.69 6.77
CA ARG A 105 12.29 35.58 7.75
C ARG A 105 13.64 34.95 8.10
N GLN A 106 14.57 34.83 7.15
CA GLN A 106 15.92 34.32 7.41
C GLN A 106 16.76 35.29 8.25
N ALA A 107 16.54 36.60 8.08
CA ALA A 107 17.19 37.63 8.88
C ALA A 107 16.61 37.77 10.30
N ALA A 108 15.33 37.41 10.50
CA ALA A 108 14.66 37.49 11.79
C ALA A 108 14.88 36.22 12.65
N LEU A 109 15.99 36.19 13.41
CA LEU A 109 16.22 35.18 14.46
C LEU A 109 15.21 35.35 15.60
N VAL A 110 14.12 34.58 15.62
CA VAL A 110 13.10 34.65 16.70
C VAL A 110 12.74 33.27 17.23
N LEU A 111 12.94 33.09 18.54
CA LEU A 111 12.69 31.89 19.36
C LEU A 111 11.20 31.47 19.47
N ASN A 112 10.26 32.26 18.93
CA ASN A 112 8.84 31.93 18.97
C ASN A 112 8.09 32.52 17.75
N ALA A 113 8.22 31.84 16.60
CA ALA A 113 7.65 32.25 15.31
C ALA A 113 6.10 32.36 15.30
N SER A 114 5.41 31.73 16.26
CA SER A 114 3.95 31.55 16.22
C SER A 114 3.13 32.81 16.54
N ARG A 115 3.66 33.79 17.30
CA ARG A 115 2.86 34.94 17.77
C ARG A 115 2.85 36.16 16.86
N ARG A 116 3.86 36.35 15.99
CA ARG A 116 4.00 37.59 15.19
C ARG A 116 3.56 37.46 13.72
N PHE A 117 3.37 36.24 13.22
CA PHE A 117 3.09 35.97 11.79
C PHE A 117 1.64 35.61 11.47
N ARG A 118 0.69 36.05 12.30
CA ARG A 118 -0.74 35.75 12.12
C ARG A 118 -1.35 36.36 10.83
N TYR A 119 -0.70 37.37 10.26
CA TYR A 119 -1.16 38.10 9.06
C TYR A 119 -0.20 38.05 7.87
N THR A 120 0.86 37.23 7.91
CA THR A 120 1.76 37.04 6.76
C THR A 120 1.33 35.84 5.94
N LEU A 121 1.43 35.93 4.62
CA LEU A 121 1.14 34.85 3.69
C LEU A 121 1.89 33.56 4.10
N ASP A 122 1.17 32.44 4.16
CA ASP A 122 1.71 31.15 4.57
C ASP A 122 2.42 30.48 3.39
N LEU A 123 3.74 30.71 3.30
CA LEU A 123 4.59 30.28 2.19
C LEU A 123 4.48 28.77 1.88
N GLY A 124 4.27 27.94 2.91
CA GLY A 124 4.10 26.48 2.72
C GLY A 124 2.81 26.14 1.98
N LYS A 125 1.70 26.83 2.29
CA LYS A 125 0.43 26.65 1.57
C LYS A 125 0.50 27.14 0.13
N GLU A 126 1.29 28.19 -0.13
CA GLU A 126 1.47 28.68 -1.49
C GLU A 126 2.34 27.73 -2.33
N GLU A 127 3.41 27.17 -1.76
CA GLU A 127 4.20 26.13 -2.41
C GLU A 127 3.37 24.86 -2.69
N GLU A 128 2.52 24.43 -1.76
CA GLU A 128 1.58 23.32 -1.98
C GLU A 128 0.56 23.61 -3.10
N THR A 129 0.00 24.83 -3.13
CA THR A 129 -0.94 25.21 -4.20
C THR A 129 -0.27 25.35 -5.56
N GLU A 130 0.99 25.82 -5.61
CA GLU A 130 1.80 25.80 -6.83
C GLU A 130 2.12 24.39 -7.30
N GLN A 131 2.52 23.50 -6.39
CA GLN A 131 2.76 22.09 -6.71
C GLN A 131 1.49 21.44 -7.25
N ARG A 132 0.34 21.69 -6.60
CA ARG A 132 -0.98 21.21 -7.06
C ARG A 132 -1.30 21.76 -8.47
N ARG A 133 -1.03 23.04 -8.73
CA ARG A 133 -1.20 23.65 -10.07
C ARG A 133 -0.25 23.10 -11.12
N ARG A 134 0.99 22.75 -10.77
CA ARG A 134 1.96 22.11 -11.68
C ARG A 134 1.52 20.69 -12.01
N MET A 135 1.07 19.93 -11.01
CA MET A 135 0.52 18.59 -11.20
C MET A 135 -0.72 18.60 -12.10
N ILE A 136 -1.67 19.53 -11.87
CA ILE A 136 -2.86 19.68 -12.73
C ILE A 136 -2.46 20.04 -14.17
N ARG A 137 -1.48 20.94 -14.38
CA ARG A 137 -0.98 21.28 -15.72
C ARG A 137 -0.31 20.10 -16.41
N ALA A 138 0.48 19.32 -15.68
CA ALA A 138 1.07 18.09 -16.20
C ALA A 138 -0.01 17.07 -16.58
N HIS A 139 -1.03 16.86 -15.74
CA HIS A 139 -2.17 15.99 -16.06
C HIS A 139 -2.94 16.48 -17.29
N ALA A 140 -3.18 17.79 -17.41
CA ALA A 140 -3.84 18.36 -18.58
C ALA A 140 -3.02 18.15 -19.87
N GLN A 141 -1.69 18.26 -19.80
CA GLN A 141 -0.80 17.96 -20.93
C GLN A 141 -0.82 16.48 -21.29
N VAL A 142 -0.82 15.58 -20.31
CA VAL A 142 -0.93 14.12 -20.53
C VAL A 142 -2.27 13.76 -21.14
N ILE A 143 -3.39 14.31 -20.62
CA ILE A 143 -4.73 14.10 -21.18
C ILE A 143 -4.80 14.63 -22.62
N ARG A 144 -4.22 15.80 -22.90
CA ARG A 144 -4.17 16.37 -24.24
C ARG A 144 -3.31 15.53 -25.19
N ALA A 145 -2.18 15.00 -24.72
CA ALA A 145 -1.33 14.10 -25.49
C ALA A 145 -2.03 12.76 -25.76
N ALA A 146 -2.73 12.19 -24.77
CA ALA A 146 -3.53 10.98 -24.93
C ALA A 146 -4.70 11.17 -25.91
N LEU A 147 -5.39 12.31 -25.85
CA LEU A 147 -6.44 12.67 -26.82
C LEU A 147 -5.88 12.85 -28.23
N LEU A 148 -4.73 13.50 -28.38
CA LEU A 148 -4.07 13.65 -29.67
C LEU A 148 -3.57 12.31 -30.20
N PHE A 149 -3.06 11.43 -29.34
CA PHE A 149 -2.66 10.07 -29.71
C PHE A 149 -3.88 9.24 -30.13
N LYS A 150 -4.99 9.33 -29.40
CA LYS A 150 -6.26 8.69 -29.76
C LYS A 150 -6.81 9.21 -31.09
N LEU A 151 -6.78 10.52 -31.32
CA LEU A 151 -7.20 11.14 -32.58
C LEU A 151 -6.25 10.81 -33.74
N ALA A 152 -4.95 10.68 -33.48
CA ALA A 152 -3.95 10.26 -34.47
C ALA A 152 -4.11 8.78 -34.83
N GLY A 153 -4.38 7.92 -33.84
CA GLY A 153 -4.77 6.52 -34.05
C GLY A 153 -6.06 6.42 -34.87
N GLN A 154 -7.10 7.20 -34.52
CA GLN A 154 -8.34 7.26 -35.30
C GLN A 154 -8.13 7.79 -36.73
N ARG A 155 -7.24 8.77 -36.94
CA ARG A 155 -6.90 9.25 -38.30
C ARG A 155 -6.08 8.25 -39.11
N ALA A 156 -5.21 7.47 -38.48
CA ALA A 156 -4.52 6.35 -39.12
C ALA A 156 -5.51 5.24 -39.51
N ILE A 157 -6.53 4.99 -38.68
CA ILE A 157 -7.62 4.05 -38.97
C ILE A 157 -8.51 4.57 -40.12
N VAL A 158 -8.78 5.88 -40.21
CA VAL A 158 -9.66 6.47 -41.24
C VAL A 158 -8.98 6.61 -42.62
N LEU A 159 -7.66 6.77 -42.69
CA LEU A 159 -6.94 6.73 -43.98
C LEU A 159 -6.55 5.31 -44.44
N GLY A 160 -6.82 4.30 -43.62
CA GLY A 160 -6.47 2.90 -43.88
C GLY A 160 -7.62 1.94 -43.55
N SER A 161 -8.85 2.23 -43.99
CA SER A 161 -9.94 1.24 -43.92
C SER A 161 -10.02 0.39 -45.20
N THR A 162 -9.01 -0.43 -45.39
CA THR A 162 -9.27 -1.84 -45.67
C THR A 162 -8.56 -2.55 -44.54
N VAL A 163 -9.33 -3.07 -43.57
CA VAL A 163 -8.81 -4.00 -42.55
C VAL A 163 -7.91 -4.96 -43.30
N ALA A 164 -6.60 -4.96 -42.97
CA ALA A 164 -5.68 -5.90 -43.57
C ALA A 164 -6.27 -7.30 -43.34
N PRO A 165 -6.20 -8.23 -44.33
CA PRO A 165 -6.66 -9.59 -44.13
C PRO A 165 -6.04 -10.12 -42.83
N PRO A 166 -6.80 -10.90 -42.03
CA PRO A 166 -6.34 -11.35 -40.73
C PRO A 166 -4.93 -11.89 -40.86
N THR A 167 -4.00 -11.37 -40.07
CA THR A 167 -2.63 -11.86 -40.16
C THR A 167 -2.59 -13.21 -39.48
N PRO A 168 -2.40 -14.33 -40.21
CA PRO A 168 -2.47 -15.66 -39.63
C PRO A 168 -1.32 -15.81 -38.63
N CYS A 169 -1.66 -16.09 -37.38
CA CYS A 169 -0.68 -16.38 -36.34
C CYS A 169 -0.76 -17.88 -36.03
N GLY A 170 0.03 -18.68 -36.74
CA GLY A 170 -0.01 -20.13 -36.66
C GLY A 170 -1.27 -20.73 -37.30
N ASP A 171 -1.95 -21.61 -36.57
CA ASP A 171 -3.10 -22.39 -37.05
C ASP A 171 -4.45 -21.63 -37.01
N TYR A 172 -4.47 -20.37 -36.57
CA TYR A 172 -5.69 -19.56 -36.39
C TYR A 172 -5.72 -18.37 -37.34
N GLU A 173 -6.93 -18.05 -37.84
CA GLU A 173 -7.18 -16.97 -38.80
C GLU A 173 -7.41 -15.62 -38.12
N ILE A 174 -7.02 -15.43 -36.86
CA ILE A 174 -7.14 -14.14 -36.17
C ILE A 174 -5.98 -13.96 -35.18
N ALA A 175 -5.45 -12.73 -35.12
CA ALA A 175 -4.35 -12.41 -34.22
C ALA A 175 -4.85 -12.12 -32.79
N LEU A 176 -4.02 -12.43 -31.79
CA LEU A 176 -4.28 -12.12 -30.38
C LEU A 176 -4.54 -10.62 -30.15
N GLU A 177 -3.75 -9.75 -30.79
CA GLU A 177 -3.86 -8.30 -30.62
C GLU A 177 -5.19 -7.76 -31.18
N GLU A 178 -5.69 -8.35 -32.27
CA GLU A 178 -6.97 -8.00 -32.89
C GLU A 178 -8.15 -8.39 -31.97
N LEU A 179 -8.10 -9.59 -31.36
CA LEU A 179 -9.10 -10.03 -30.37
C LEU A 179 -9.08 -9.18 -29.10
N ALA A 180 -7.89 -8.88 -28.59
CA ALA A 180 -7.71 -8.08 -27.38
C ALA A 180 -8.18 -6.63 -27.61
N SER A 181 -7.79 -6.00 -28.71
CA SER A 181 -8.22 -4.64 -29.06
C SER A 181 -9.72 -4.54 -29.31
N MET A 182 -10.32 -5.52 -30.00
CA MET A 182 -11.77 -5.56 -30.21
C MET A 182 -12.54 -5.56 -28.87
N THR A 183 -12.06 -6.33 -27.89
CA THR A 183 -12.72 -6.44 -26.59
C THR A 183 -12.45 -5.22 -25.71
N ARG A 184 -11.21 -4.71 -25.71
CA ARG A 184 -10.78 -3.51 -24.97
C ARG A 184 -11.54 -2.26 -25.41
N ASP A 185 -11.67 -2.04 -26.71
CA ASP A 185 -12.36 -0.87 -27.26
C ASP A 185 -13.89 -1.04 -27.34
N GLN A 186 -14.40 -2.23 -26.95
CA GLN A 186 -15.80 -2.63 -27.10
C GLN A 186 -16.33 -2.34 -28.52
N ASN A 187 -15.52 -2.68 -29.52
CA ASN A 187 -15.75 -2.27 -30.91
C ASN A 187 -16.81 -3.16 -31.58
N ASN A 188 -18.08 -2.76 -31.45
CA ASN A 188 -19.21 -3.49 -32.05
C ASN A 188 -19.14 -3.57 -33.58
N SER A 189 -18.58 -2.57 -34.27
CA SER A 189 -18.51 -2.60 -35.74
C SER A 189 -17.50 -3.63 -36.22
N ALA A 190 -16.33 -3.74 -35.57
CA ALA A 190 -15.35 -4.77 -35.87
C ALA A 190 -15.93 -6.18 -35.66
N LEU A 191 -16.66 -6.39 -34.55
CA LEU A 191 -17.34 -7.66 -34.29
C LEU A 191 -18.36 -8.01 -35.38
N GLN A 192 -19.05 -7.01 -35.91
CA GLN A 192 -20.06 -7.21 -36.95
C GLN A 192 -19.44 -7.49 -38.33
N GLU A 193 -18.27 -6.92 -38.63
CA GLU A 193 -17.46 -7.23 -39.80
C GLU A 193 -16.97 -8.69 -39.80
N TYR A 194 -16.61 -9.22 -38.62
CA TYR A 194 -16.26 -10.63 -38.44
C TYR A 194 -17.48 -11.57 -38.41
N GLY A 195 -18.69 -11.12 -38.73
CA GLY A 195 -19.88 -11.99 -38.72
C GLY A 195 -20.45 -12.27 -37.32
N GLY A 196 -20.14 -11.41 -36.34
CA GLY A 196 -20.61 -11.51 -34.95
C GLY A 196 -19.89 -12.60 -34.15
N ALA A 197 -20.51 -13.03 -33.05
CA ALA A 197 -19.95 -14.08 -32.20
C ALA A 197 -19.73 -15.41 -32.95
N LYS A 198 -20.54 -15.68 -33.99
CA LYS A 198 -20.40 -16.89 -34.83
C LYS A 198 -19.14 -16.87 -35.67
N GLY A 199 -18.88 -15.79 -36.42
CA GLY A 199 -17.68 -15.74 -37.25
C GLY A 199 -16.40 -15.64 -36.44
N VAL A 200 -16.40 -14.99 -35.26
CA VAL A 200 -15.26 -15.06 -34.33
C VAL A 200 -15.01 -16.49 -33.84
N ALA A 201 -16.06 -17.27 -33.58
CA ALA A 201 -15.92 -18.68 -33.21
C ALA A 201 -15.36 -19.53 -34.37
N ASP A 202 -15.79 -19.27 -35.61
CA ASP A 202 -15.27 -19.94 -36.81
C ASP A 202 -13.77 -19.64 -37.02
N LEU A 203 -13.35 -18.38 -36.86
CA LEU A 203 -11.92 -17.97 -36.92
C LEU A 203 -11.07 -18.64 -35.83
N LEU A 204 -11.66 -18.87 -34.65
CA LEU A 204 -11.05 -19.59 -33.53
C LEU A 204 -11.23 -21.11 -33.61
N LYS A 205 -11.79 -21.65 -34.71
CA LYS A 205 -12.08 -23.08 -34.91
C LYS A 205 -12.82 -23.69 -33.71
N THR A 206 -13.79 -22.95 -33.19
CA THR A 206 -14.53 -23.30 -31.98
C THR A 206 -16.02 -23.36 -32.30
N ASN A 207 -16.72 -24.38 -31.80
CA ASN A 207 -18.16 -24.46 -31.92
C ASN A 207 -18.85 -23.79 -30.72
N LEU A 208 -19.87 -22.97 -30.95
CA LEU A 208 -20.57 -22.24 -29.88
C LEU A 208 -21.37 -23.14 -28.93
N ASP A 209 -21.85 -24.30 -29.41
CA ASP A 209 -22.69 -25.21 -28.64
C ASP A 209 -21.86 -26.32 -27.97
N THR A 210 -20.87 -26.87 -28.68
CA THR A 210 -20.02 -27.95 -28.17
C THR A 210 -18.72 -27.46 -27.54
N GLY A 211 -18.35 -26.19 -27.72
CA GLY A 211 -17.07 -25.66 -27.30
C GLY A 211 -15.89 -26.33 -28.04
N ILE A 212 -14.73 -26.27 -27.41
CA ILE A 212 -13.47 -26.81 -27.94
C ILE A 212 -13.33 -28.31 -27.66
N THR A 213 -12.51 -29.02 -28.43
CA THR A 213 -12.41 -30.49 -28.36
C THR A 213 -11.74 -31.05 -27.11
N GLY A 214 -11.23 -30.20 -26.21
CA GLY A 214 -10.73 -30.58 -24.88
C GLY A 214 -9.46 -31.45 -24.88
N ASP A 215 -8.84 -31.68 -26.04
CA ASP A 215 -7.59 -32.44 -26.15
C ASP A 215 -6.40 -31.61 -25.64
N ASP A 216 -5.52 -32.23 -24.85
CA ASP A 216 -4.39 -31.56 -24.20
C ASP A 216 -3.42 -30.94 -25.22
N SER A 217 -3.29 -31.56 -26.40
CA SER A 217 -2.44 -31.06 -27.48
C SER A 217 -2.96 -29.75 -28.08
N GLU A 218 -4.27 -29.65 -28.28
CA GLU A 218 -4.94 -28.45 -28.79
C GLU A 218 -4.90 -27.32 -27.75
N LEU A 219 -5.14 -27.66 -26.47
CA LEU A 219 -5.04 -26.72 -25.36
C LEU A 219 -3.64 -26.11 -25.25
N ALA A 220 -2.59 -26.93 -25.40
CA ALA A 220 -1.21 -26.45 -25.40
C ALA A 220 -0.93 -25.51 -26.59
N ASN A 221 -1.42 -25.83 -27.79
CA ASN A 221 -1.28 -24.98 -28.96
C ASN A 221 -1.98 -23.63 -28.78
N ARG A 222 -3.20 -23.62 -28.24
CA ARG A 222 -3.93 -22.37 -27.91
C ARG A 222 -3.21 -21.54 -26.85
N ARG A 223 -2.64 -22.17 -25.82
CA ARG A 223 -1.82 -21.47 -24.81
C ARG A 223 -0.57 -20.85 -25.41
N ASN A 224 0.06 -21.51 -26.37
CA ASN A 224 1.22 -20.99 -27.08
C ASN A 224 0.86 -19.82 -28.03
N ALA A 225 -0.31 -19.87 -28.66
CA ALA A 225 -0.77 -18.84 -29.59
C ALA A 225 -1.35 -17.59 -28.88
N PHE A 226 -2.16 -17.78 -27.85
CA PHE A 226 -2.94 -16.71 -27.20
C PHE A 226 -2.51 -16.39 -25.76
N GLY A 227 -1.62 -17.19 -25.18
CA GLY A 227 -1.18 -17.08 -23.79
C GLY A 227 -2.02 -17.90 -22.80
N SER A 228 -1.56 -17.94 -21.55
CA SER A 228 -2.25 -18.61 -20.44
C SER A 228 -3.05 -17.63 -19.59
N ASN A 229 -4.13 -18.09 -18.94
CA ASN A 229 -4.93 -17.26 -18.02
C ASN A 229 -4.24 -17.07 -16.66
N THR A 230 -2.99 -16.61 -16.67
CA THR A 230 -2.14 -16.44 -15.49
C THR A 230 -1.46 -15.09 -15.52
N TYR A 231 -1.48 -14.37 -14.39
CA TYR A 231 -0.79 -13.10 -14.22
C TYR A 231 0.61 -13.33 -13.64
N PRO A 232 1.61 -12.48 -13.96
CA PRO A 232 2.95 -12.61 -13.41
C PRO A 232 2.92 -12.36 -11.90
N VAL A 233 3.12 -13.41 -11.12
CA VAL A 233 3.20 -13.31 -9.65
C VAL A 233 4.65 -13.07 -9.24
N LYS A 234 4.88 -12.16 -8.29
CA LYS A 234 6.18 -12.02 -7.63
C LYS A 234 6.55 -13.37 -6.99
N LYS A 235 7.65 -13.99 -7.46
CA LYS A 235 8.16 -15.24 -6.88
C LYS A 235 8.41 -15.06 -5.38
N GLY A 236 8.09 -16.08 -4.59
CA GLY A 236 8.36 -16.09 -3.15
C GLY A 236 9.84 -15.81 -2.87
N ARG A 237 10.11 -14.98 -1.84
CA ARG A 237 11.48 -14.70 -1.41
C ARG A 237 12.11 -15.95 -0.80
N THR A 238 13.38 -16.18 -1.07
CA THR A 238 14.13 -17.31 -0.49
C THR A 238 14.51 -17.00 0.97
N PHE A 239 14.71 -18.05 1.77
CA PHE A 239 15.15 -17.91 3.17
C PHE A 239 16.45 -17.10 3.30
N LEU A 240 17.41 -17.31 2.39
CA LEU A 240 18.68 -16.56 2.38
C LEU A 240 18.49 -15.06 2.18
N ARG A 241 17.46 -14.66 1.42
CA ARG A 241 17.15 -13.25 1.25
C ARG A 241 16.58 -12.63 2.51
N PHE A 242 15.74 -13.36 3.25
CA PHE A 242 15.30 -12.93 4.59
C PHE A 242 16.46 -12.83 5.58
N LEU A 243 17.42 -13.76 5.52
CA LEU A 243 18.61 -13.71 6.36
C LEU A 243 19.47 -12.47 6.03
N TRP A 244 19.62 -12.16 4.75
CA TRP A 244 20.33 -10.96 4.29
C TRP A 244 19.62 -9.67 4.69
N GLU A 245 18.30 -9.62 4.56
CA GLU A 245 17.48 -8.49 4.99
C GLU A 245 17.59 -8.28 6.51
N ALA A 246 17.56 -9.36 7.31
CA ALA A 246 17.76 -9.28 8.77
C ALA A 246 19.17 -8.81 9.15
N TRP A 247 20.20 -9.11 8.35
CA TRP A 247 21.57 -8.61 8.57
C TRP A 247 21.73 -7.11 8.31
N GLN A 248 20.84 -6.52 7.52
CA GLN A 248 20.91 -5.10 7.15
C GLN A 248 20.23 -4.16 8.16
N ASP A 249 19.66 -4.69 9.23
CA ASP A 249 19.05 -3.85 10.27
C ASP A 249 20.11 -3.01 10.99
N LEU A 250 19.87 -1.71 11.09
CA LEU A 250 20.82 -0.73 11.62
C LEU A 250 21.24 -1.05 13.06
N THR A 251 20.30 -1.53 13.87
CA THR A 251 20.51 -1.90 15.27
C THR A 251 21.39 -3.15 15.41
N LEU A 252 21.14 -4.18 14.60
CA LEU A 252 21.95 -5.40 14.53
C LEU A 252 23.35 -5.08 14.00
N ILE A 253 23.48 -4.15 13.05
CA ILE A 253 24.78 -3.65 12.59
C ILE A 253 25.55 -2.97 13.72
N ILE A 254 24.91 -2.09 14.50
CA ILE A 254 25.55 -1.43 15.66
C ILE A 254 26.01 -2.47 16.69
N LEU A 255 25.18 -3.47 16.96
CA LEU A 255 25.52 -4.59 17.85
C LEU A 255 26.70 -5.43 17.33
N MET A 256 26.75 -5.69 16.03
CA MET A 256 27.87 -6.40 15.41
C MET A 256 29.17 -5.60 15.50
N ILE A 257 29.13 -4.28 15.30
CA ILE A 257 30.30 -3.41 15.48
C ILE A 257 30.75 -3.44 16.95
N ALA A 258 29.82 -3.38 17.90
CA ALA A 258 30.11 -3.49 19.32
C ALA A 258 30.72 -4.85 19.69
N ALA A 259 30.18 -5.95 19.14
CA ALA A 259 30.70 -7.30 19.36
C ALA A 259 32.15 -7.43 18.83
N ILE A 260 32.44 -6.89 17.65
CA ILE A 260 33.79 -6.89 17.07
C ILE A 260 34.73 -6.03 17.91
N ALA A 261 34.29 -4.85 18.35
CA ALA A 261 35.09 -3.97 19.21
C ALA A 261 35.41 -4.64 20.56
N SER A 262 34.41 -5.22 21.23
CA SER A 262 34.58 -5.97 22.48
C SER A 262 35.51 -7.17 22.29
N LEU A 263 35.38 -7.92 21.19
CA LEU A 263 36.23 -9.07 20.90
C LEU A 263 37.68 -8.66 20.66
N ALA A 264 37.92 -7.62 19.85
CA ALA A 264 39.26 -7.14 19.53
C ALA A 264 39.99 -6.62 20.78
N LEU A 265 39.26 -6.04 21.71
CA LEU A 265 39.81 -5.50 22.95
C LEU A 265 40.02 -6.57 24.01
N GLY A 266 39.06 -7.48 24.20
CA GLY A 266 39.20 -8.60 25.12
C GLY A 266 40.42 -9.47 24.77
N ILE A 267 40.64 -9.78 23.49
CA ILE A 267 41.84 -10.50 23.04
C ILE A 267 43.13 -9.72 23.34
N LYS A 268 43.08 -8.38 23.30
CA LYS A 268 44.25 -7.52 23.53
C LYS A 268 44.59 -7.34 25.01
N THR A 269 43.61 -7.36 25.91
CA THR A 269 43.79 -7.12 27.35
C THR A 269 43.97 -8.41 28.14
N GLU A 270 43.17 -9.44 27.87
CA GLU A 270 43.08 -10.68 28.65
C GLU A 270 43.68 -11.89 27.92
N GLY A 271 44.17 -11.71 26.68
CA GLY A 271 44.73 -12.77 25.86
C GLY A 271 43.67 -13.63 25.16
N LEU A 272 44.12 -14.62 24.37
CA LEU A 272 43.23 -15.44 23.54
C LEU A 272 42.40 -16.47 24.32
N GLU A 273 42.82 -16.87 25.52
CA GLU A 273 42.15 -17.95 26.27
C GLU A 273 40.92 -17.47 27.05
N GLU A 274 40.98 -16.29 27.68
CA GLU A 274 39.85 -15.70 28.43
C GLU A 274 39.18 -14.52 27.73
N GLY A 275 39.90 -13.71 26.95
CA GLY A 275 39.37 -12.45 26.40
C GLY A 275 38.35 -12.59 25.28
N TRP A 276 38.12 -13.80 24.75
CA TRP A 276 37.15 -14.02 23.68
C TRP A 276 35.71 -14.15 24.18
N TYR A 277 35.50 -14.46 25.46
CA TYR A 277 34.16 -14.75 26.00
C TYR A 277 33.22 -13.54 25.95
N ASP A 278 33.69 -12.33 26.23
CA ASP A 278 32.85 -11.12 26.27
C ASP A 278 32.32 -10.75 24.88
N GLY A 279 33.20 -10.60 23.89
CA GLY A 279 32.81 -10.33 22.50
C GLY A 279 32.12 -11.52 21.83
N GLY A 280 32.57 -12.74 22.12
CA GLY A 280 32.00 -13.97 21.58
C GLY A 280 30.56 -14.22 22.03
N SER A 281 30.23 -13.92 23.29
CA SER A 281 28.86 -14.04 23.82
C SER A 281 27.90 -13.08 23.13
N ILE A 282 28.32 -11.84 22.89
CA ILE A 282 27.51 -10.83 22.19
C ILE A 282 27.31 -11.26 20.73
N ALA A 283 28.37 -11.68 20.04
CA ALA A 283 28.28 -12.16 18.66
C ALA A 283 27.34 -13.37 18.52
N PHE A 284 27.41 -14.33 19.46
CA PHE A 284 26.53 -15.50 19.47
C PHE A 284 25.06 -15.11 19.73
N ALA A 285 24.80 -14.18 20.65
CA ALA A 285 23.45 -13.69 20.91
C ALA A 285 22.84 -13.00 19.67
N VAL A 286 23.61 -12.15 18.98
CA VAL A 286 23.19 -11.46 17.76
C VAL A 286 22.89 -12.46 16.64
N LEU A 287 23.76 -13.47 16.45
CA LEU A 287 23.54 -14.55 15.49
C LEU A 287 22.22 -15.28 15.76
N LEU A 288 21.93 -15.61 17.02
CA LEU A 288 20.70 -16.29 17.41
C LEU A 288 19.47 -15.44 17.08
N VAL A 289 19.50 -14.15 17.45
CA VAL A 289 18.42 -13.20 17.14
C VAL A 289 18.15 -13.15 15.63
N ILE A 290 19.18 -13.00 14.82
CA ILE A 290 19.07 -12.96 13.35
C ILE A 290 18.40 -14.23 12.80
N VAL A 291 18.84 -15.41 13.26
CA VAL A 291 18.27 -16.69 12.80
C VAL A 291 16.80 -16.83 13.21
N VAL A 292 16.45 -16.43 14.44
CA VAL A 292 15.07 -16.46 14.93
C VAL A 292 14.18 -15.51 14.13
N THR A 293 14.64 -14.27 13.91
CA THR A 293 13.92 -13.28 13.10
C THR A 293 13.72 -13.77 11.67
N ALA A 294 14.78 -14.19 10.99
CA ALA A 294 14.70 -14.71 9.62
C ALA A 294 13.79 -15.95 9.50
N THR A 295 13.82 -16.85 10.50
CA THR A 295 12.95 -18.03 10.53
C THR A 295 11.48 -17.65 10.76
N SER A 296 11.22 -16.69 11.65
CA SER A 296 9.88 -16.17 11.91
C SER A 296 9.27 -15.55 10.64
N ASP A 297 10.02 -14.64 10.01
CA ASP A 297 9.57 -13.92 8.80
C ASP A 297 9.38 -14.86 7.62
N TYR A 298 10.29 -15.84 7.45
CA TYR A 298 10.13 -16.87 6.43
C TYR A 298 8.88 -17.73 6.65
N ARG A 299 8.63 -18.16 7.90
CA ARG A 299 7.41 -18.91 8.24
C ARG A 299 6.15 -18.08 8.02
N GLN A 300 6.21 -16.77 8.22
CA GLN A 300 5.09 -15.88 7.96
C GLN A 300 4.85 -15.72 6.46
N SER A 301 5.91 -15.52 5.66
CA SER A 301 5.81 -15.44 4.20
C SER A 301 5.22 -16.72 3.60
N LEU A 302 5.62 -17.89 4.10
CA LEU A 302 5.08 -19.17 3.66
C LEU A 302 3.58 -19.29 3.96
N GLN A 303 3.13 -18.81 5.12
CA GLN A 303 1.70 -18.78 5.44
C GLN A 303 0.90 -17.93 4.47
N PHE A 304 1.40 -16.73 4.14
CA PHE A 304 0.75 -15.88 3.14
C PHE A 304 0.71 -16.54 1.76
N GLN A 305 1.78 -17.23 1.37
CA GLN A 305 1.80 -17.95 0.10
C GLN A 305 0.76 -19.07 0.07
N ASN A 306 0.68 -19.88 1.12
CA ASN A 306 -0.32 -20.95 1.21
C ASN A 306 -1.76 -20.39 1.23
N LEU A 307 -2.00 -19.29 1.96
CA LEU A 307 -3.30 -18.61 1.96
C LEU A 307 -3.67 -18.10 0.57
N ASN A 308 -2.68 -17.56 -0.15
CA ASN A 308 -2.90 -17.10 -1.51
C ASN A 308 -3.16 -18.29 -2.45
N GLU A 309 -2.47 -19.41 -2.27
CA GLU A 309 -2.70 -20.64 -3.03
C GLU A 309 -4.10 -21.23 -2.80
N GLU A 310 -4.59 -21.26 -1.55
CA GLU A 310 -5.97 -21.69 -1.26
C GLU A 310 -7.02 -20.77 -1.91
N LYS A 311 -6.82 -19.45 -1.87
CA LYS A 311 -7.70 -18.49 -2.57
C LYS A 311 -7.72 -18.68 -4.09
N ARG A 312 -6.69 -19.31 -4.65
CA ARG A 312 -6.51 -19.51 -6.08
C ARG A 312 -7.19 -20.78 -6.62
N ASN A 313 -7.74 -21.63 -5.75
CA ASN A 313 -8.52 -22.81 -6.15
C ASN A 313 -9.96 -22.49 -6.58
N ILE A 314 -10.12 -21.51 -7.47
CA ILE A 314 -11.41 -21.17 -8.07
C ILE A 314 -11.65 -22.15 -9.23
N HIS A 315 -12.72 -22.93 -9.09
CA HIS A 315 -13.18 -23.86 -10.13
C HIS A 315 -14.43 -23.32 -10.77
N LEU A 316 -14.49 -23.36 -12.10
CA LEU A 316 -15.65 -22.91 -12.87
C LEU A 316 -16.04 -23.96 -13.91
N GLU A 317 -17.31 -23.90 -14.33
CA GLU A 317 -17.86 -24.80 -15.34
C GLU A 317 -17.55 -24.24 -16.74
N VAL A 318 -16.97 -25.06 -17.61
CA VAL A 318 -16.76 -24.76 -19.03
C VAL A 318 -17.41 -25.83 -19.90
N VAL A 319 -17.74 -25.49 -21.14
CA VAL A 319 -18.25 -26.45 -22.14
C VAL A 319 -17.10 -26.82 -23.09
N ARG A 320 -16.68 -28.08 -23.07
CA ARG A 320 -15.68 -28.67 -23.98
C ARG A 320 -16.20 -30.01 -24.51
N GLY A 321 -16.08 -30.27 -25.81
CA GLY A 321 -16.56 -31.50 -26.46
C GLY A 321 -18.06 -31.78 -26.26
N GLY A 322 -18.87 -30.75 -26.05
CA GLY A 322 -20.30 -30.85 -25.75
C GLY A 322 -20.63 -31.25 -24.31
N ARG A 323 -19.63 -31.34 -23.42
CA ARG A 323 -19.78 -31.70 -22.01
C ARG A 323 -19.41 -30.52 -21.13
N ARG A 324 -20.12 -30.38 -20.00
CA ARG A 324 -19.78 -29.40 -18.96
C ARG A 324 -18.74 -30.00 -18.03
N GLU A 325 -17.57 -29.41 -17.99
CA GLU A 325 -16.45 -29.85 -17.17
C GLU A 325 -16.05 -28.74 -16.20
N LYS A 326 -15.67 -29.11 -14.98
CA LYS A 326 -15.16 -28.15 -13.99
C LYS A 326 -13.65 -28.07 -14.10
N ILE A 327 -13.15 -26.91 -14.49
CA ILE A 327 -11.72 -26.64 -14.61
C ILE A 327 -11.28 -25.52 -13.67
N SER A 328 -9.98 -25.43 -13.42
CA SER A 328 -9.40 -24.28 -12.73
C SER A 328 -9.49 -23.03 -13.58
N ILE A 329 -9.61 -21.86 -12.95
CA ILE A 329 -9.54 -20.57 -13.63
C ILE A 329 -8.27 -20.38 -14.47
N TYR A 330 -7.15 -21.00 -14.07
CA TYR A 330 -5.87 -20.91 -14.78
C TYR A 330 -5.83 -21.71 -16.08
N ASP A 331 -6.72 -22.69 -16.23
CA ASP A 331 -6.73 -23.59 -17.38
C ASP A 331 -7.66 -23.13 -18.52
N ILE A 332 -8.29 -21.97 -18.35
CA ILE A 332 -9.09 -21.32 -19.39
C ILE A 332 -8.18 -20.88 -20.54
N VAL A 333 -8.65 -21.11 -21.76
CA VAL A 333 -8.00 -20.70 -23.00
C VAL A 333 -8.95 -19.90 -23.89
N VAL A 334 -8.38 -19.17 -24.85
CA VAL A 334 -9.17 -18.46 -25.87
C VAL A 334 -9.99 -19.47 -26.70
N GLY A 335 -11.27 -19.13 -26.91
CA GLY A 335 -12.26 -19.99 -27.54
C GLY A 335 -12.98 -20.94 -26.57
N ASP A 336 -12.69 -20.94 -25.27
CA ASP A 336 -13.57 -21.65 -24.33
C ASP A 336 -14.98 -21.05 -24.31
N VAL A 337 -15.97 -21.92 -24.10
CA VAL A 337 -17.37 -21.52 -23.92
C VAL A 337 -17.73 -21.66 -22.45
N ILE A 338 -18.08 -20.56 -21.80
CA ILE A 338 -18.30 -20.51 -20.35
C ILE A 338 -19.76 -20.12 -20.05
N PRO A 339 -20.54 -21.03 -19.45
CA PRO A 339 -21.84 -20.70 -18.89
C PRO A 339 -21.69 -19.97 -17.55
N LEU A 340 -22.19 -18.74 -17.48
CA LEU A 340 -22.23 -17.89 -16.30
C LEU A 340 -23.62 -17.88 -15.68
N LYS A 341 -23.67 -17.97 -14.34
CA LYS A 341 -24.88 -17.86 -13.51
C LYS A 341 -24.78 -16.64 -12.61
N ILE A 342 -25.91 -16.29 -11.98
CA ILE A 342 -25.98 -15.20 -10.99
C ILE A 342 -24.96 -15.45 -9.87
N GLY A 343 -24.16 -14.44 -9.57
CA GLY A 343 -23.12 -14.48 -8.55
C GLY A 343 -21.74 -14.93 -9.05
N ASP A 344 -21.64 -15.45 -10.28
CA ASP A 344 -20.35 -15.83 -10.86
C ASP A 344 -19.53 -14.59 -11.23
N GLN A 345 -18.21 -14.69 -11.08
CA GLN A 345 -17.26 -13.71 -11.58
C GLN A 345 -16.82 -14.10 -12.99
N VAL A 346 -16.80 -13.12 -13.91
CA VAL A 346 -16.32 -13.33 -15.27
C VAL A 346 -14.81 -13.61 -15.23
N PRO A 347 -14.34 -14.80 -15.67
CA PRO A 347 -12.97 -15.24 -15.43
C PRO A 347 -11.94 -14.77 -16.48
N ALA A 348 -12.43 -14.31 -17.63
CA ALA A 348 -11.65 -13.85 -18.77
C ALA A 348 -12.52 -12.93 -19.64
N ASP A 349 -11.88 -12.08 -20.45
CA ASP A 349 -12.61 -11.19 -21.37
C ASP A 349 -13.29 -12.03 -22.46
N GLY A 350 -14.51 -11.65 -22.84
CA GLY A 350 -15.29 -12.47 -23.76
C GLY A 350 -16.52 -11.79 -24.36
N ILE A 351 -17.15 -12.51 -25.28
CA ILE A 351 -18.32 -12.06 -26.03
C ILE A 351 -19.53 -12.92 -25.65
N LEU A 352 -20.66 -12.27 -25.44
CA LEU A 352 -21.96 -12.89 -25.18
C LEU A 352 -22.45 -13.68 -26.41
N ILE A 353 -22.63 -14.98 -26.24
CA ILE A 353 -23.22 -15.87 -27.24
C ILE A 353 -24.74 -15.87 -27.08
N SER A 354 -25.21 -16.19 -25.87
CA SER A 354 -26.61 -16.29 -25.52
C SER A 354 -26.79 -15.88 -24.07
N GLY A 355 -27.91 -15.27 -23.71
CA GLY A 355 -28.18 -14.90 -22.33
C GLY A 355 -29.62 -14.47 -22.11
N HIS A 356 -30.07 -14.58 -20.88
CA HIS A 356 -31.41 -14.18 -20.45
C HIS A 356 -31.30 -13.10 -19.37
N SER A 357 -31.74 -11.88 -19.70
CA SER A 357 -31.76 -10.72 -18.81
C SER A 357 -30.44 -10.48 -18.08
N LEU A 358 -29.31 -10.58 -18.78
CA LEU A 358 -27.98 -10.47 -18.18
C LEU A 358 -27.73 -9.05 -17.66
N ALA A 359 -27.45 -8.94 -16.37
CA ALA A 359 -27.03 -7.72 -15.72
C ALA A 359 -25.69 -7.95 -15.02
N ILE A 360 -24.71 -7.11 -15.34
CA ILE A 360 -23.34 -7.23 -14.83
C ILE A 360 -23.03 -6.03 -13.96
N ASP A 361 -22.42 -6.29 -12.81
CA ASP A 361 -21.81 -5.28 -11.97
C ASP A 361 -20.37 -5.03 -12.44
N GLU A 362 -20.15 -3.85 -13.03
CA GLU A 362 -18.84 -3.38 -13.51
C GLU A 362 -18.04 -2.63 -12.44
N SER A 363 -18.54 -2.57 -11.19
CA SER A 363 -17.92 -1.85 -10.07
C SER A 363 -16.47 -2.22 -9.81
N SER A 364 -16.10 -3.48 -10.05
CA SER A 364 -14.72 -3.96 -9.85
C SER A 364 -13.75 -3.37 -10.87
N MET A 365 -14.22 -3.05 -12.08
CA MET A 365 -13.39 -2.48 -13.15
C MET A 365 -13.41 -0.94 -13.16
N THR A 366 -14.59 -0.34 -13.02
CA THR A 366 -14.77 1.11 -13.20
C THR A 366 -14.79 1.90 -11.90
N GLY A 367 -14.99 1.22 -10.76
CA GLY A 367 -15.20 1.85 -9.46
C GLY A 367 -16.59 2.47 -9.30
N GLU A 368 -17.44 2.45 -10.33
CA GLU A 368 -18.81 2.94 -10.26
C GLU A 368 -19.76 1.76 -10.01
N SER A 369 -20.57 1.80 -8.95
CA SER A 369 -21.54 0.73 -8.59
C SER A 369 -22.78 0.70 -9.50
N LYS A 370 -22.59 0.81 -10.81
CA LYS A 370 -23.67 0.80 -11.80
C LYS A 370 -23.79 -0.58 -12.43
N ILE A 371 -24.97 -1.18 -12.26
CA ILE A 371 -25.32 -2.43 -12.94
C ILE A 371 -25.63 -2.11 -14.42
N VAL A 372 -24.93 -2.78 -15.34
CA VAL A 372 -25.07 -2.62 -16.78
C VAL A 372 -25.76 -3.84 -17.36
N ARG A 373 -26.88 -3.62 -18.08
CA ARG A 373 -27.55 -4.69 -18.83
C ARG A 373 -26.79 -4.94 -20.13
N LYS A 374 -26.44 -6.19 -20.37
CA LYS A 374 -25.73 -6.61 -21.59
C LYS A 374 -26.70 -7.38 -22.48
N ASP A 375 -26.78 -6.92 -23.72
CA ASP A 375 -27.57 -7.52 -24.79
C ASP A 375 -26.68 -7.78 -26.00
N GLN A 376 -27.22 -8.35 -27.08
CA GLN A 376 -26.48 -8.53 -28.34
C GLN A 376 -25.95 -7.23 -28.97
N LYS A 377 -26.46 -6.06 -28.57
CA LYS A 377 -25.96 -4.74 -29.02
C LYS A 377 -24.66 -4.31 -28.35
N GLY A 378 -24.33 -4.90 -27.21
CA GLY A 378 -23.11 -4.64 -26.46
C GLY A 378 -22.65 -5.94 -25.82
N PRO A 379 -22.18 -6.91 -26.63
CA PRO A 379 -21.97 -8.28 -26.19
C PRO A 379 -20.66 -8.47 -25.42
N PHE A 380 -19.89 -7.42 -25.14
CA PHE A 380 -18.60 -7.54 -24.47
C PHE A 380 -18.74 -7.65 -22.95
N LEU A 381 -18.10 -8.68 -22.40
CA LEU A 381 -17.89 -8.87 -20.97
C LEU A 381 -16.41 -8.71 -20.63
N MET A 382 -16.17 -8.04 -19.51
CA MET A 382 -14.83 -7.82 -18.98
C MET A 382 -14.57 -8.78 -17.81
N SER A 383 -13.37 -9.32 -17.77
CA SER A 383 -12.83 -10.11 -16.67
C SER A 383 -12.90 -9.32 -15.37
N GLY A 384 -13.17 -9.99 -14.26
CA GLY A 384 -13.28 -9.37 -12.94
C GLY A 384 -14.67 -8.84 -12.59
N CYS A 385 -15.52 -8.55 -13.57
CA CYS A 385 -16.92 -8.16 -13.34
C CYS A 385 -17.76 -9.31 -12.77
N LYS A 386 -18.82 -8.98 -12.03
CA LYS A 386 -19.70 -9.98 -11.40
C LYS A 386 -21.08 -10.00 -12.04
N VAL A 387 -21.66 -11.18 -12.19
CA VAL A 387 -23.04 -11.32 -12.69
C VAL A 387 -24.00 -10.97 -11.57
N ALA A 388 -24.68 -9.84 -11.71
CA ALA A 388 -25.67 -9.35 -10.75
C ALA A 388 -27.03 -10.03 -10.92
N ASP A 389 -27.45 -10.29 -12.16
CA ASP A 389 -28.72 -10.94 -12.48
C ASP A 389 -28.66 -11.64 -13.84
N GLY A 390 -29.53 -12.64 -14.03
CA GLY A 390 -29.66 -13.40 -15.26
C GLY A 390 -28.67 -14.56 -15.44
N SER A 391 -28.60 -15.08 -16.66
CA SER A 391 -27.65 -16.12 -17.05
C SER A 391 -27.12 -15.84 -18.45
N ALA A 392 -25.90 -16.28 -18.73
CA ALA A 392 -25.26 -16.06 -20.01
C ALA A 392 -24.31 -17.20 -20.37
N THR A 393 -24.07 -17.37 -21.66
CA THR A 393 -23.00 -18.20 -22.19
C THR A 393 -22.08 -17.28 -22.98
N ILE A 394 -20.79 -17.33 -22.68
CA ILE A 394 -19.80 -16.43 -23.26
C ILE A 394 -18.73 -17.22 -24.00
N LEU A 395 -18.17 -16.60 -25.05
CA LEU A 395 -16.99 -17.06 -25.77
C LEU A 395 -15.78 -16.26 -25.27
N VAL A 396 -14.74 -16.94 -24.80
CA VAL A 396 -13.51 -16.28 -24.32
C VAL A 396 -12.71 -15.73 -25.50
N THR A 397 -12.39 -14.44 -25.47
CA THR A 397 -11.60 -13.76 -26.51
C THR A 397 -10.19 -13.43 -26.07
N ALA A 398 -9.97 -13.11 -24.79
CA ALA A 398 -8.64 -12.83 -24.24
C ALA A 398 -8.51 -13.36 -22.81
N VAL A 399 -7.29 -13.80 -22.45
CA VAL A 399 -6.98 -14.41 -21.15
C VAL A 399 -5.73 -13.78 -20.52
N GLY A 400 -5.61 -13.86 -19.20
CA GLY A 400 -4.42 -13.45 -18.46
C GLY A 400 -4.08 -11.97 -18.65
N ILE A 401 -2.81 -11.68 -18.95
CA ILE A 401 -2.31 -10.30 -19.11
C ILE A 401 -2.91 -9.56 -20.32
N ASN A 402 -3.53 -10.29 -21.25
CA ASN A 402 -4.18 -9.71 -22.43
C ASN A 402 -5.57 -9.12 -22.12
N THR A 403 -6.08 -9.34 -20.90
CA THR A 403 -7.34 -8.76 -20.42
C THR A 403 -7.11 -7.43 -19.71
N GLU A 404 -8.13 -6.58 -19.67
CA GLU A 404 -8.08 -5.30 -18.94
C GLU A 404 -7.83 -5.51 -17.44
N TRP A 405 -8.50 -6.51 -16.84
CA TRP A 405 -8.28 -6.88 -15.45
C TRP A 405 -6.86 -7.41 -15.21
N GLY A 406 -6.32 -8.19 -16.14
CA GLY A 406 -4.96 -8.72 -16.04
C GLY A 406 -3.91 -7.62 -16.10
N LEU A 407 -4.10 -6.60 -16.94
CA LEU A 407 -3.24 -5.43 -17.01
C LEU A 407 -3.31 -4.58 -15.73
N LEU A 408 -4.52 -4.36 -15.21
CA LEU A 408 -4.75 -3.69 -13.92
C LEU A 408 -4.06 -4.45 -12.78
N MET A 409 -4.26 -5.76 -12.71
CA MET A 409 -3.69 -6.60 -11.66
C MET A 409 -2.16 -6.69 -11.77
N ALA A 410 -1.60 -6.70 -12.97
CA ALA A 410 -0.15 -6.62 -13.18
C ALA A 410 0.41 -5.28 -12.68
N SER A 411 -0.27 -4.17 -12.96
CA SER A 411 0.13 -2.83 -12.52
C SER A 411 0.07 -2.68 -10.99
N ILE A 412 -0.99 -3.21 -10.36
CA ILE A 412 -1.12 -3.24 -8.90
C ILE A 412 -0.09 -4.18 -8.27
N SER A 413 0.23 -5.30 -8.94
CA SER A 413 1.24 -6.25 -8.45
C SER A 413 2.65 -5.67 -8.51
N GLU A 414 2.91 -4.73 -9.42
CA GLU A 414 4.15 -3.94 -9.43
C GLU A 414 4.22 -3.00 -8.23
N ASP A 415 3.08 -2.49 -7.75
CA ASP A 415 3.06 -1.47 -6.71
C ASP A 415 3.62 -1.97 -5.37
N ASN A 416 4.39 -1.07 -4.78
CA ASN A 416 5.40 -1.34 -3.78
C ASN A 416 4.75 -1.56 -2.43
N GLY A 417 4.62 -2.82 -2.00
CA GLY A 417 4.46 -3.27 -0.62
C GLY A 417 4.07 -2.18 0.38
N GLU A 418 2.92 -1.55 0.14
CA GLU A 418 2.52 -0.39 0.92
C GLU A 418 2.33 -0.87 2.35
N GLU A 419 3.12 -0.30 3.26
CA GLU A 419 3.00 -0.65 4.65
C GLU A 419 1.57 -0.36 5.09
N THR A 420 0.94 -1.34 5.73
CA THR A 420 -0.43 -1.19 6.19
C THR A 420 -0.55 0.08 7.06
N PRO A 421 -1.68 0.79 7.07
CA PRO A 421 -1.82 2.03 7.83
C PRO A 421 -1.55 1.84 9.33
N LEU A 422 -1.68 0.59 9.84
CA LEU A 422 -1.27 0.22 11.19
C LEU A 422 0.26 0.13 11.34
N GLN A 423 0.97 -0.48 10.39
CA GLN A 423 2.43 -0.56 10.38
C GLN A 423 3.06 0.84 10.36
N VAL A 424 2.55 1.76 9.54
CA VAL A 424 3.04 3.15 9.49
C VAL A 424 2.94 3.83 10.87
N ARG A 425 1.82 3.64 11.56
CA ARG A 425 1.62 4.22 12.91
C ARG A 425 2.53 3.58 13.95
N LEU A 426 2.73 2.27 13.88
CA LEU A 426 3.60 1.54 14.81
C LEU A 426 5.07 1.90 14.58
N ASN A 427 5.49 2.08 13.33
CA ASN A 427 6.82 2.56 12.99
C ASN A 427 7.04 3.99 13.52
N GLY A 428 6.02 4.85 13.45
CA GLY A 428 6.03 6.17 14.10
C GLY A 428 6.22 6.11 15.62
N VAL A 429 5.60 5.14 16.31
CA VAL A 429 5.80 4.94 17.76
C VAL A 429 7.21 4.38 18.05
N ALA A 430 7.65 3.39 17.28
CA ALA A 430 8.97 2.77 17.44
C ALA A 430 10.10 3.78 17.25
N THR A 431 10.00 4.64 16.23
CA THR A 431 10.97 5.72 15.98
C THR A 431 10.97 6.76 17.09
N PHE A 432 9.80 7.16 17.61
CA PHE A 432 9.73 8.08 18.75
C PHE A 432 10.42 7.50 20.00
N VAL A 433 10.13 6.25 20.35
CA VAL A 433 10.78 5.56 21.48
C VAL A 433 12.29 5.43 21.24
N GLY A 434 12.70 5.11 20.01
CA GLY A 434 14.10 5.04 19.61
C GLY A 434 14.84 6.37 19.79
N ILE A 435 14.24 7.50 19.41
CA ILE A 435 14.83 8.84 19.58
C ILE A 435 14.99 9.18 21.07
N VAL A 436 13.96 8.91 21.89
CA VAL A 436 14.04 9.13 23.34
C VAL A 436 15.14 8.25 23.94
N GLY A 437 15.18 6.97 23.56
CA GLY A 437 16.20 6.01 23.99
C GLY A 437 17.63 6.47 23.66
N LEU A 438 17.85 6.90 22.42
CA LEU A 438 19.13 7.44 21.95
C LEU A 438 19.55 8.69 22.74
N SER A 439 18.60 9.60 23.02
CA SER A 439 18.89 10.82 23.79
C SER A 439 19.35 10.49 25.22
N VAL A 440 18.71 9.52 25.87
CA VAL A 440 19.06 9.06 27.22
C VAL A 440 20.40 8.34 27.20
N ALA A 441 20.65 7.47 26.21
CA ALA A 441 21.92 6.78 26.06
C ALA A 441 23.10 7.75 25.89
N LEU A 442 22.95 8.78 25.06
CA LEU A 442 23.96 9.83 24.88
C LEU A 442 24.18 10.66 26.16
N PHE A 443 23.11 10.99 26.88
CA PHE A 443 23.21 11.71 28.14
C PHE A 443 23.98 10.89 29.19
N VAL A 444 23.63 9.60 29.34
CA VAL A 444 24.33 8.69 30.26
C VAL A 444 25.79 8.51 29.85
N LEU A 445 26.07 8.32 28.56
CA LEU A 445 27.44 8.25 28.04
C LEU A 445 28.23 9.50 28.42
N ALA A 446 27.69 10.69 28.19
CA ALA A 446 28.36 11.96 28.50
C ALA A 446 28.62 12.11 30.01
N VAL A 447 27.66 11.74 30.86
CA VAL A 447 27.82 11.77 32.33
C VAL A 447 28.88 10.77 32.79
N LEU A 448 28.91 9.56 32.23
CA LEU A 448 29.92 8.55 32.56
C LEU A 448 31.31 8.97 32.09
N PHE A 449 31.43 9.53 30.88
CA PHE A 449 32.68 10.09 30.38
C PHE A 449 33.17 11.25 31.25
N ALA A 450 32.28 12.16 31.63
CA ALA A 450 32.62 13.28 32.51
C ALA A 450 33.06 12.79 33.90
N ARG A 451 32.38 11.79 34.49
CA ARG A 451 32.79 11.17 35.75
C ARG A 451 34.12 10.43 35.65
N TYR A 452 34.36 9.76 34.53
CA TYR A 452 35.60 9.07 34.24
C TYR A 452 36.79 10.05 34.16
N PHE A 453 36.66 11.14 33.39
CA PHE A 453 37.69 12.17 33.28
C PHE A 453 37.84 13.06 34.53
N SER A 454 36.76 13.30 35.28
CA SER A 454 36.77 14.11 36.50
C SER A 454 37.34 13.36 37.72
N GLY A 455 37.67 12.07 37.59
CA GLY A 455 38.32 11.29 38.64
C GLY A 455 37.43 10.97 39.85
N HIS A 456 36.12 11.20 39.76
CA HIS A 456 35.15 10.90 40.82
C HIS A 456 34.60 9.46 40.77
N SER A 457 34.99 8.66 39.75
CA SER A 457 34.67 7.24 39.69
C SER A 457 35.60 6.46 40.64
N LYS A 458 35.03 5.95 41.74
CA LYS A 458 35.71 5.10 42.71
C LYS A 458 35.36 3.64 42.43
N ASN A 459 36.36 2.77 42.34
CA ASN A 459 36.17 1.31 42.31
C ASN A 459 35.54 0.80 43.62
N ALA A 460 35.07 -0.45 43.63
CA ALA A 460 34.59 -1.14 44.84
C ALA A 460 35.64 -1.16 45.98
N ASP A 461 36.93 -1.02 45.64
CA ASP A 461 38.07 -0.93 46.58
C ASP A 461 38.47 0.52 46.97
N GLY A 462 37.66 1.53 46.61
CA GLY A 462 37.87 2.92 47.06
C GLY A 462 38.94 3.73 46.33
N THR A 463 39.61 3.17 45.32
CA THR A 463 40.61 3.87 44.48
C THR A 463 39.97 4.57 43.27
N VAL A 464 40.55 5.71 42.88
CA VAL A 464 40.12 6.51 41.71
C VAL A 464 40.55 5.83 40.40
N GLN A 465 39.59 5.58 39.49
CA GLN A 465 39.85 4.87 38.22
C GLN A 465 40.74 5.65 37.23
N PHE A 466 40.86 6.96 37.39
CA PHE A 466 41.63 7.81 36.48
C PHE A 466 42.46 8.83 37.25
N VAL A 467 43.79 8.72 37.14
CA VAL A 467 44.74 9.70 37.68
C VAL A 467 45.53 10.27 36.50
N ARG A 468 45.36 11.57 36.24
CA ARG A 468 46.05 12.30 35.17
C ARG A 468 47.57 12.07 35.28
N GLY A 469 48.13 11.27 34.38
CA GLY A 469 49.58 11.02 34.27
C GLY A 469 50.12 9.69 34.80
N LYS A 470 49.29 8.75 35.31
CA LYS A 470 49.76 7.41 35.77
C LYS A 470 49.02 6.20 35.18
N THR A 471 47.88 6.39 34.52
CA THR A 471 47.13 5.29 33.92
C THR A 471 47.78 4.85 32.61
N SER A 472 47.98 3.53 32.43
CA SER A 472 48.40 2.97 31.15
C SER A 472 47.36 3.27 30.08
N LEU A 473 47.78 3.52 28.83
CA LEU A 473 46.89 3.68 27.68
C LEU A 473 45.95 2.48 27.50
N GLY A 474 46.34 1.28 27.95
CA GLY A 474 45.50 0.09 27.94
C GLY A 474 44.29 0.21 28.87
N ASP A 475 44.51 0.54 30.14
CA ASP A 475 43.45 0.65 31.16
C ASP A 475 42.49 1.82 30.87
N ALA A 476 43.01 2.88 30.23
CA ALA A 476 42.20 4.01 29.78
C ALA A 476 41.22 3.61 28.66
N VAL A 477 41.68 2.78 27.73
CA VAL A 477 40.87 2.27 26.62
C VAL A 477 39.85 1.24 27.12
N ASP A 478 40.24 0.35 28.04
CA ASP A 478 39.33 -0.64 28.64
C ASP A 478 38.15 0.03 29.37
N GLY A 479 38.43 1.04 30.21
CA GLY A 479 37.40 1.82 30.88
C GLY A 479 36.46 2.55 29.92
N ALA A 480 36.99 3.13 28.85
CA ALA A 480 36.18 3.81 27.82
C ALA A 480 35.26 2.83 27.09
N VAL A 481 35.74 1.63 26.80
CA VAL A 481 34.97 0.60 26.09
C VAL A 481 33.84 0.07 26.95
N LYS A 482 34.10 -0.17 28.24
CA LYS A 482 33.05 -0.55 29.20
C LYS A 482 31.93 0.50 29.28
N ILE A 483 32.29 1.78 29.26
CA ILE A 483 31.32 2.89 29.23
C ILE A 483 30.52 2.90 27.91
N ILE A 484 31.19 2.66 26.78
CA ILE A 484 30.54 2.58 25.46
C ILE A 484 29.59 1.38 25.39
N THR A 485 29.99 0.20 25.89
CA THR A 485 29.15 -1.01 25.93
C THR A 485 27.89 -0.77 26.75
N ILE A 486 27.98 -0.08 27.90
CA ILE A 486 26.80 0.31 28.67
C ILE A 486 25.86 1.20 27.84
N ALA A 487 26.38 2.20 27.13
CA ALA A 487 25.55 3.05 26.27
C ALA A 487 24.89 2.26 25.13
N VAL A 488 25.61 1.34 24.48
CA VAL A 488 25.05 0.45 23.44
C VAL A 488 23.94 -0.44 24.02
N THR A 489 24.12 -1.01 25.21
CA THR A 489 23.06 -1.83 25.83
C THR A 489 21.79 -1.04 26.12
N ILE A 490 21.89 0.26 26.47
CA ILE A 490 20.72 1.13 26.66
C ILE A 490 19.97 1.32 25.34
N VAL A 491 20.68 1.55 24.23
CA VAL A 491 20.07 1.71 22.90
C VAL A 491 19.32 0.45 22.49
N VAL A 492 19.93 -0.72 22.67
CA VAL A 492 19.34 -2.02 22.30
C VAL A 492 18.08 -2.33 23.10
N VAL A 493 18.06 -1.99 24.40
CA VAL A 493 16.87 -2.15 25.24
C VAL A 493 15.79 -1.13 24.88
N ALA A 494 16.17 0.05 24.39
CA ALA A 494 15.24 1.12 24.07
C ALA A 494 14.56 0.97 22.71
N VAL A 495 15.20 0.34 21.71
CA VAL A 495 14.57 0.08 20.41
C VAL A 495 13.75 -1.22 20.50
N PRO A 496 12.41 -1.15 20.43
CA PRO A 496 11.58 -2.34 20.53
C PRO A 496 11.52 -3.06 19.18
N GLU A 497 12.61 -3.74 18.82
CA GLU A 497 12.74 -4.55 17.59
C GLU A 497 11.67 -5.65 17.50
N GLY A 498 11.19 -6.11 18.65
CA GLY A 498 10.12 -7.10 18.74
C GLY A 498 8.72 -6.55 18.48
N LEU A 499 8.52 -5.23 18.38
CA LEU A 499 7.20 -4.63 18.22
C LEU A 499 6.62 -4.90 16.83
N PRO A 500 7.35 -4.68 15.71
CA PRO A 500 6.88 -5.07 14.39
C PRO A 500 6.61 -6.58 14.31
N LEU A 501 7.52 -7.40 14.84
CA LEU A 501 7.42 -8.87 14.81
C LEU A 501 6.25 -9.40 15.65
N ALA A 502 5.97 -8.81 16.80
CA ALA A 502 4.81 -9.20 17.62
C ALA A 502 3.49 -8.90 16.91
N VAL A 503 3.41 -7.77 16.20
CA VAL A 503 2.21 -7.37 15.46
C VAL A 503 2.01 -8.27 14.24
N THR A 504 3.06 -8.55 13.49
CA THR A 504 2.98 -9.44 12.33
C THR A 504 2.60 -10.87 12.72
N LEU A 505 3.17 -11.39 13.82
CA LEU A 505 2.81 -12.70 14.37
C LEU A 505 1.36 -12.75 14.86
N THR A 506 0.91 -11.70 15.57
CA THR A 506 -0.47 -11.61 16.05
C THR A 506 -1.45 -11.55 14.89
N LEU A 507 -1.13 -10.78 13.84
CA LEU A 507 -1.94 -10.68 12.63
C LEU A 507 -2.00 -12.02 11.90
N ALA A 508 -0.86 -12.69 11.73
CA ALA A 508 -0.78 -14.02 11.09
C ALA A 508 -1.59 -15.06 11.87
N TYR A 509 -1.51 -15.05 13.20
CA TYR A 509 -2.32 -15.92 14.05
C TYR A 509 -3.82 -15.60 13.94
N SER A 510 -4.18 -14.31 13.96
CA SER A 510 -5.57 -13.87 13.78
C SER A 510 -6.11 -14.28 12.43
N MET A 511 -5.34 -14.12 11.35
CA MET A 511 -5.72 -14.56 9.99
C MET A 511 -5.92 -16.07 9.93
N ARG A 512 -5.01 -16.87 10.50
CA ARG A 512 -5.19 -18.34 10.58
C ARG A 512 -6.48 -18.72 11.31
N LYS A 513 -6.78 -18.05 12.42
CA LYS A 513 -8.03 -18.29 13.16
C LYS A 513 -9.26 -17.88 12.35
N MET A 514 -9.24 -16.71 11.72
CA MET A 514 -10.34 -16.24 10.86
C MET A 514 -10.61 -17.16 9.66
N MET A 515 -9.56 -17.75 9.07
CA MET A 515 -9.66 -18.77 8.02
C MET A 515 -10.34 -20.05 8.53
N ALA A 516 -9.95 -20.53 9.72
CA ALA A 516 -10.55 -21.71 10.33
C ALA A 516 -12.05 -21.49 10.63
N ASP A 517 -12.42 -20.26 11.00
CA ASP A 517 -13.81 -19.88 11.29
C ASP A 517 -14.64 -19.60 10.01
N LYS A 518 -14.10 -19.84 8.80
CA LYS A 518 -14.70 -19.48 7.49
C LYS A 518 -15.09 -18.01 7.34
N ALA A 519 -14.64 -17.16 8.26
CA ALA A 519 -14.80 -15.72 8.22
C ALA A 519 -13.62 -15.12 7.45
N LEU A 520 -13.50 -15.49 6.18
CA LEU A 520 -12.62 -14.78 5.27
C LEU A 520 -13.15 -13.36 5.15
N ALA A 521 -12.40 -12.40 5.68
CA ALA A 521 -12.62 -11.00 5.39
C ALA A 521 -12.60 -10.86 3.85
N CYS A 522 -13.79 -10.62 3.27
CA CYS A 522 -13.89 -10.02 1.96
C CYS A 522 -13.23 -8.65 2.07
N ALA A 523 -11.96 -8.58 1.71
CA ALA A 523 -11.29 -7.35 1.34
C ALA A 523 -11.52 -7.15 -0.15
#